data_AF-A0A947EUV8-F1
#
_entry.id   AF-A0A947EUV8-F1
#
_cell.length_a   1.000
_cell.length_b   1.000
_cell.length_c   1.000
_cell.angle_alpha   90.00
_cell.angle_beta   90.00
_cell.angle_gamma   90.00
#
_symmetry.space_group_name_H-M   'P 1'
#
loop_
_entity.id
_entity.type
_entity.pdbx_description
1 polymer ?
#
loop_
_entity_poly.entity_id
_entity_poly.type
_entity_poly.pdbx_seq_one_letter_code
_entity_poly.pdbx_strand_id
1 'polypeptide(L)'
;MISCQKDKFSLPEDVSYLNGAYMSPQLKSVERVGIEALRKKNQPYLITTEDFFEHRRSLKEKYARLISLDDPEQIAIIPSASYGLANAARNISLKPGQEILMVAEQ
;
A
#
# COMPACT_ATOMS: atom_id res chain seq x y z
N MET A 1 -19.63 16.09 6.76
CA MET A 1 -18.30 16.35 7.38
C MET A 1 -17.94 15.09 8.17
N ILE A 2 -16.76 14.49 7.97
CA ILE A 2 -16.36 13.33 8.76
C ILE A 2 -16.03 13.77 10.20
N SER A 3 -16.33 12.93 11.19
CA SER A 3 -15.96 13.21 12.59
C SER A 3 -14.44 13.15 12.76
N CYS A 4 -13.90 13.95 13.70
CA CYS A 4 -12.46 13.94 14.00
C CYS A 4 -12.01 12.52 14.40
N GLN A 5 -10.91 12.05 13.81
CA GLN A 5 -10.36 10.70 14.00
C GLN A 5 -9.00 10.73 14.71
N LYS A 6 -8.64 11.83 15.38
CA LYS A 6 -7.32 12.04 16.01
C LYS A 6 -6.97 10.90 16.98
N ASP A 7 -7.95 10.40 17.71
CA ASP A 7 -7.84 9.31 18.69
C ASP A 7 -7.33 7.99 18.08
N LYS A 8 -7.48 7.79 16.77
CA LYS A 8 -6.99 6.60 16.04
C LYS A 8 -5.50 6.60 15.77
N PHE A 9 -4.81 7.72 15.99
CA PHE A 9 -3.39 7.90 15.72
C PHE A 9 -2.62 8.15 17.03
N SER A 10 -1.32 7.92 17.01
CA SER A 10 -0.42 8.06 18.16
C SER A 10 0.51 9.29 18.01
N LEU A 11 -0.02 10.40 17.48
CA LEU A 11 0.73 11.65 17.40
C LEU A 11 0.72 12.39 18.75
N PRO A 12 1.85 13.00 19.18
CA PRO A 12 1.89 13.84 20.37
C PRO A 12 0.92 15.03 20.30
N GLU A 13 0.37 15.43 21.45
CA GLU A 13 -0.60 16.54 21.53
C GLU A 13 -0.01 17.90 21.13
N ASP A 14 1.29 18.08 21.31
CA ASP A 14 2.05 19.29 21.00
C ASP A 14 2.59 19.34 19.56
N VAL A 15 2.34 18.30 18.75
CA VAL A 15 2.81 18.22 17.36
C VAL A 15 1.67 18.42 16.37
N SER A 16 1.80 19.44 15.52
CA SER A 16 0.94 19.65 14.34
C SER A 16 1.63 19.08 13.10
N TYR A 17 1.34 17.82 12.76
CA TYR A 17 1.96 17.16 11.60
C TYR A 17 1.18 17.40 10.31
N LEU A 18 1.79 18.12 9.35
CA LEU A 18 1.17 18.49 8.08
C LEU A 18 1.78 17.78 6.85
N ASN A 19 2.85 17.00 7.04
CA ASN A 19 3.59 16.35 5.94
C ASN A 19 3.07 14.95 5.59
N GLY A 20 1.75 14.77 5.54
CA GLY A 20 1.12 13.47 5.30
C GLY A 20 1.38 12.90 3.90
N ALA A 21 1.71 13.75 2.92
CA ALA A 21 2.09 13.34 1.57
C ALA A 21 3.47 12.68 1.53
N TYR A 22 4.41 13.09 2.40
CA TYR A 22 5.69 12.41 2.55
C TYR A 22 5.53 11.08 3.30
N MET A 23 4.83 11.10 4.44
CA MET A 23 4.55 9.90 5.24
C MET A 23 3.34 10.13 6.14
N SER A 24 2.26 9.38 5.95
CA SER A 24 1.11 9.46 6.86
C SER A 24 1.40 8.72 8.17
N PRO A 25 0.89 9.21 9.32
CA PRO A 25 0.93 8.45 10.56
C PRO A 25 0.10 7.18 10.42
N GLN A 26 0.60 6.07 10.99
CA GLN A 26 -0.15 4.82 11.01
C GLN A 26 -1.31 4.89 12.01
N LEU A 27 -2.41 4.21 11.68
CA LEU A 27 -3.47 3.94 12.66
C LEU A 27 -2.92 3.02 13.75
N LYS A 28 -3.36 3.22 15.00
CA LYS A 28 -3.09 2.32 16.13
C LYS A 28 -3.45 0.86 15.83
N SER A 29 -4.51 0.65 15.06
CA SER A 29 -4.94 -0.70 14.63
C SER A 29 -3.95 -1.36 13.67
N VAL A 30 -3.32 -0.58 12.78
CA VAL A 30 -2.33 -1.07 11.81
C VAL A 30 -1.02 -1.39 12.54
N GLU A 31 -0.58 -0.51 13.44
CA GLU A 31 0.57 -0.74 14.31
C GLU A 31 0.44 -2.07 15.07
N ARG A 32 -0.72 -2.30 15.72
CA ARG A 32 -0.99 -3.53 16.45
C ARG A 32 -0.86 -4.78 15.58
N VAL A 33 -1.47 -4.78 14.40
CA VAL A 33 -1.39 -5.92 13.46
C VAL A 33 0.06 -6.12 12.98
N GLY A 34 0.82 -5.05 12.78
CA GLY A 34 2.24 -5.13 12.42
C GLY A 34 3.08 -5.83 13.49
N ILE A 35 2.87 -5.50 14.77
CA ILE A 35 3.54 -6.16 15.90
C ILE A 35 3.13 -7.63 16.01
N GLU A 36 1.84 -7.95 15.85
CA GLU A 36 1.34 -9.32 15.83
C GLU A 36 1.98 -10.15 14.70
N ALA A 37 2.04 -9.60 13.48
CA ALA A 37 2.66 -10.25 12.33
C ALA A 37 4.16 -10.50 12.53
N LEU A 38 4.88 -9.53 13.11
CA LEU A 38 6.30 -9.69 13.45
C LEU A 38 6.49 -10.85 14.44
N ARG A 39 5.67 -10.93 15.48
CA ARG A 39 5.73 -12.01 16.47
C ARG A 39 5.39 -13.37 15.86
N LYS A 40 4.38 -13.45 14.98
CA LYS A 40 4.03 -14.68 14.26
C LYS A 40 5.20 -15.17 13.40
N LYS A 41 5.92 -14.27 12.75
CA LYS A 41 7.10 -14.61 11.93
C LYS A 41 8.23 -15.28 12.73
N ASN A 42 8.32 -15.04 14.04
CA ASN A 42 9.28 -15.75 14.91
C ASN A 42 8.91 -17.23 15.16
N GLN A 43 7.70 -17.65 14.78
CA GLN A 43 7.21 -19.03 14.89
C GLN A 43 6.82 -19.57 13.50
N PRO A 44 7.78 -19.72 12.57
CA PRO A 44 7.47 -20.07 11.18
C PRO A 44 6.79 -21.43 11.02
N TYR A 45 6.95 -22.36 11.97
CA TYR A 45 6.26 -23.66 11.98
C TYR A 45 4.74 -23.57 12.21
N LEU A 46 4.22 -22.39 12.61
CA LEU A 46 2.80 -22.12 12.73
C LEU A 46 2.21 -21.43 11.49
N ILE A 47 3.05 -21.07 10.51
CA ILE A 47 2.60 -20.40 9.28
C ILE A 47 2.14 -21.49 8.30
N THR A 48 0.87 -21.46 7.93
CA THR A 48 0.30 -22.41 6.97
C THR A 48 0.43 -21.90 5.54
N THR A 49 0.08 -22.74 4.56
CA THR A 49 0.00 -22.33 3.16
C THR A 49 -1.04 -21.23 2.94
N GLU A 50 -2.17 -21.30 3.64
CA GLU A 50 -3.30 -20.36 3.52
C GLU A 50 -2.89 -18.94 3.95
N ASP A 51 -2.05 -18.83 4.98
CA ASP A 51 -1.53 -17.56 5.49
C ASP A 51 -0.86 -16.70 4.40
N PHE A 52 -0.24 -17.34 3.40
CA PHE A 52 0.39 -16.65 2.29
C PHE A 52 -0.61 -16.01 1.31
N PHE A 53 -1.83 -16.55 1.19
CA PHE A 53 -2.77 -16.14 0.15
C PHE A 53 -3.96 -15.34 0.67
N GLU A 54 -4.51 -15.69 1.84
CA GLU A 54 -5.75 -15.09 2.34
C GLU A 54 -5.64 -13.58 2.55
N HIS A 55 -4.57 -13.13 3.21
CA HIS A 55 -4.34 -11.71 3.48
C HIS A 55 -4.19 -10.89 2.18
N ARG A 56 -3.50 -11.45 1.18
CA ARG A 56 -3.31 -10.80 -0.13
C ARG A 56 -4.62 -10.69 -0.89
N ARG A 57 -5.42 -11.75 -0.91
CA ARG A 57 -6.75 -11.76 -1.55
C ARG A 57 -7.65 -10.71 -0.93
N SER A 58 -7.78 -10.71 0.40
CA SER A 58 -8.62 -9.74 1.11
C SER A 58 -8.17 -8.29 0.90
N LEU A 59 -6.85 -8.05 0.86
CA LEU A 59 -6.31 -6.73 0.54
C LEU A 59 -6.70 -6.28 -0.87
N LYS A 60 -6.51 -7.13 -1.88
CA LYS A 60 -6.91 -6.83 -3.27
C LYS A 60 -8.40 -6.53 -3.39
N GLU A 61 -9.27 -7.35 -2.79
CA GLU A 61 -10.73 -7.15 -2.81
C GLU A 61 -11.16 -5.82 -2.18
N LYS A 62 -10.59 -5.47 -1.03
CA LYS A 62 -10.88 -4.20 -0.35
C LYS A 62 -10.39 -3.00 -1.14
N TYR A 63 -9.19 -3.11 -1.73
CA TYR A 63 -8.64 -2.05 -2.57
C TYR A 63 -9.43 -1.88 -3.88
N ALA A 64 -9.84 -2.99 -4.52
CA ALA A 64 -10.69 -2.96 -5.71
C ALA A 64 -11.99 -2.19 -5.44
N ARG A 65 -12.66 -2.47 -4.32
CA ARG A 65 -13.84 -1.71 -3.87
C ARG A 65 -13.55 -0.23 -3.68
N LEU A 66 -12.40 0.13 -3.09
CA LEU A 66 -12.01 1.52 -2.82
C LEU A 66 -11.87 2.34 -4.12
N ILE A 67 -11.36 1.73 -5.19
CA ILE A 67 -11.13 2.39 -6.48
C ILE A 67 -12.21 2.05 -7.53
N SER A 68 -13.32 1.44 -7.11
CA SER A 68 -14.44 1.04 -8.00
C SER A 68 -14.00 0.14 -9.16
N LEU A 69 -13.17 -0.86 -8.87
CA LEU A 69 -12.71 -1.88 -9.81
C LEU A 69 -13.48 -3.20 -9.61
N ASP A 70 -13.94 -3.81 -10.69
CA ASP A 70 -14.74 -5.04 -10.65
C ASP A 70 -13.90 -6.30 -10.39
N ASP A 71 -12.68 -6.35 -10.95
CA ASP A 71 -11.79 -7.52 -10.86
C ASP A 71 -10.56 -7.23 -9.97
N PRO A 72 -10.49 -7.81 -8.76
CA PRO A 72 -9.34 -7.65 -7.87
C PRO A 72 -8.02 -8.19 -8.44
N GLU A 73 -8.04 -9.11 -9.41
CA GLU A 73 -6.81 -9.68 -9.97
C GLU A 73 -6.03 -8.69 -10.83
N GLN A 74 -6.63 -7.57 -11.22
CA GLN A 74 -5.95 -6.45 -11.87
C GLN A 74 -5.07 -5.63 -10.91
N ILE A 75 -5.06 -5.96 -9.61
CA ILE A 75 -4.22 -5.27 -8.61
C ILE A 75 -2.95 -6.07 -8.33
N ALA A 76 -1.81 -5.41 -8.47
CA ALA A 76 -0.51 -5.94 -8.05
C ALA A 76 -0.08 -5.35 -6.69
N ILE A 77 0.40 -6.20 -5.78
CA ILE A 77 0.99 -5.76 -4.50
C ILE A 77 2.48 -5.54 -4.72
N ILE A 78 2.94 -4.30 -4.55
CA ILE A 78 4.32 -3.86 -4.79
C ILE A 78 4.85 -3.07 -3.58
N PRO A 79 6.18 -2.97 -3.39
CA PRO A 79 6.74 -2.33 -2.20
C PRO A 79 6.70 -0.79 -2.23
N SER A 80 6.59 -0.17 -3.42
CA SER A 80 6.56 1.29 -3.58
C SER A 80 6.05 1.72 -4.95
N ALA A 81 5.66 2.99 -5.09
CA ALA A 81 5.20 3.57 -6.35
C ALA A 81 6.27 3.51 -7.46
N SER A 82 7.54 3.76 -7.12
CA SER A 82 8.65 3.74 -8.07
C SER A 82 8.87 2.36 -8.69
N TYR A 83 8.68 1.28 -7.93
CA TYR A 83 8.74 -0.10 -8.45
C TYR A 83 7.59 -0.38 -9.43
N GLY A 84 6.39 0.14 -9.14
CA GLY A 84 5.24 0.01 -10.03
C GLY A 84 5.48 0.67 -11.38
N LEU A 85 5.96 1.92 -11.35
CA LEU A 85 6.29 2.67 -12.57
C LEU A 85 7.42 1.99 -13.36
N ALA A 86 8.48 1.54 -12.69
CA ALA A 86 9.58 0.84 -13.33
C ALA A 86 9.13 -0.48 -14.00
N ASN A 87 8.24 -1.23 -13.35
CA ASN A 87 7.66 -2.44 -13.92
C ASN A 87 6.83 -2.12 -15.16
N ALA A 88 5.97 -1.11 -15.11
CA ALA A 88 5.18 -0.70 -16.28
C ALA A 88 6.10 -0.29 -17.45
N ALA A 89 7.07 0.60 -17.19
CA ALA A 89 8.01 1.10 -18.20
C ALA A 89 8.82 -0.01 -18.87
N ARG A 90 9.31 -0.99 -18.11
CA ARG A 90 10.10 -2.12 -18.64
C ARG A 90 9.29 -3.11 -19.49
N ASN A 91 7.97 -3.11 -19.38
CA ASN A 91 7.08 -4.01 -20.12
C ASN A 91 6.38 -3.33 -21.30
N ILE A 92 6.68 -2.06 -21.58
CA ILE A 92 6.22 -1.37 -22.79
C ILE A 92 7.21 -1.62 -23.92
N SER A 93 6.72 -2.17 -25.04
CA SER A 93 7.51 -2.33 -26.26
C SER A 93 7.38 -1.09 -27.15
N LEU A 94 8.48 -0.38 -27.35
CA LEU A 94 8.55 0.77 -28.26
C LEU A 94 9.02 0.36 -29.65
N LYS A 95 8.41 0.94 -30.67
CA LYS A 95 8.83 0.84 -32.07
C LYS A 95 9.72 2.04 -32.43
N PRO A 96 10.60 1.91 -33.45
CA PRO A 96 11.35 3.05 -33.97
C PRO A 96 10.44 4.23 -34.30
N GLY A 97 10.82 5.43 -33.85
CA GLY A 97 10.05 6.66 -34.03
C GLY A 97 8.97 6.94 -32.97
N GLN A 98 8.79 6.06 -31.97
CA GLN A 98 7.95 6.34 -30.80
C GLN A 98 8.75 7.02 -29.69
N GLU A 99 8.09 7.91 -28.94
CA GLU A 99 8.69 8.69 -27.87
C GLU A 99 7.87 8.57 -26.58
N ILE A 100 8.54 8.71 -25.43
CA ILE A 100 7.92 8.84 -24.12
C ILE A 100 7.93 10.31 -23.75
N LEU A 101 6.74 10.91 -23.62
CA LEU A 101 6.58 12.29 -23.19
C LEU A 101 6.39 12.33 -21.68
N MET A 102 7.17 13.15 -21.00
CA MET A 102 7.04 13.39 -19.56
C MET A 102 6.75 14.87 -19.31
N VAL A 103 5.96 15.14 -18.28
CA VAL A 103 5.79 16.51 -17.77
C VAL A 103 7.12 16.99 -17.22
N ALA A 104 7.50 18.24 -17.48
CA ALA A 104 8.70 18.83 -16.88
C ALA A 104 8.59 18.80 -15.35
N GLU A 105 9.70 18.53 -14.66
CA GLU A 105 9.76 18.69 -13.21
C GLU A 105 9.51 20.16 -12.83
N GLN A 106 8.82 20.37 -11.69
CA GLN A 106 8.64 21.69 -11.07
C GLN A 106 9.79 22.01 -10.13
#